data_AF-A0A3L7Q929-F1
#
_entry.id   AF-A0A3L7Q929-F1
#
_cell.length_a   1.000
_cell.length_b   1.000
_cell.length_c   1.000
_cell.angle_alpha   90.00
_cell.angle_beta   90.00
_cell.angle_gamma   90.00
#
_symmetry.space_group_name_H-M   'P 1'
#
loop_
_entity.id
_entity.type
_entity.pdbx_description
1 polymer ?
#
loop_
_entity_poly.entity_id
_entity_poly.type
_entity_poly.pdbx_seq_one_letter_code
_entity_poly.pdbx_strand_id
1 'polypeptide(L)'
;MLRYRREPVLPIHLLIGNPDIQSDAWAKPQINMPLAGGLFTCQHCGAFITGERIKRKLKGGGGRLHDYYRCANNYPTDDHPSVRWRGDDLEDAIVADLETIRIPDGELAEWFNQTLQAAFKNTSEVQRQQRLTLKKRTTESRATTGTADRGTSYAR
;
A
#
# COMPACT_ATOMS: atom_id res chain seq x y z
N MET A 1 11.45 29.60 24.13
CA MET A 1 12.85 29.15 23.98
C MET A 1 12.87 27.76 23.37
N LEU A 2 13.12 27.67 22.05
CA LEU A 2 13.18 26.41 21.30
C LEU A 2 14.59 25.81 21.45
N ARG A 3 14.70 24.60 22.02
CA ARG A 3 15.97 23.87 22.09
C ARG A 3 16.09 22.94 20.88
N TYR A 4 16.92 23.34 19.94
CA TYR A 4 17.37 22.57 18.78
C TYR A 4 18.38 21.50 19.26
N ARG A 5 18.06 20.21 19.13
CA ARG A 5 18.96 19.11 19.51
C ARG A 5 19.67 18.62 18.24
N ARG A 6 21.00 18.74 18.19
CA ARG A 6 21.86 18.25 17.10
C ARG A 6 21.79 16.71 17.01
N GLU A 7 21.58 16.18 15.81
CA GLU A 7 21.74 14.76 15.48
C GLU A 7 23.23 14.45 15.23
N PRO A 8 23.78 13.32 15.70
CA PRO A 8 25.11 12.88 15.31
C PRO A 8 25.06 12.03 14.02
N VAL A 9 25.98 12.33 13.11
CA VAL A 9 26.23 11.66 11.83
C VAL A 9 26.75 10.23 12.08
N LEU A 10 26.10 9.20 11.51
CA LEU A 10 26.57 7.81 11.62
C LEU A 10 27.61 7.48 10.52
N PRO A 11 28.67 6.72 10.83
CA PRO A 11 29.67 6.31 9.86
C PRO A 11 29.21 5.10 9.02
N ILE A 12 29.70 5.05 7.77
CA ILE A 12 29.51 4.00 6.77
C ILE A 12 30.56 2.90 7.00
N HIS A 13 30.14 1.67 7.31
CA HIS A 13 30.81 0.36 7.06
C HIS A 13 30.00 -0.72 7.81
N LEU A 14 29.87 -1.99 7.41
CA LEU A 14 29.95 -2.75 6.16
C LEU A 14 29.45 -4.15 6.55
N LEU A 15 28.70 -4.77 5.63
CA LEU A 15 28.50 -6.21 5.42
C LEU A 15 29.40 -7.16 6.26
N ILE A 16 28.78 -7.96 7.15
CA ILE A 16 29.01 -9.39 7.45
C ILE A 16 27.90 -9.80 8.45
N GLY A 17 27.21 -10.90 8.20
CA GLY A 17 26.06 -11.36 8.99
C GLY A 17 26.41 -11.70 10.45
N ASN A 18 25.48 -11.42 11.36
CA ASN A 18 25.56 -11.82 12.76
C ASN A 18 24.23 -12.50 13.16
N PRO A 19 24.22 -13.79 13.53
CA PRO A 19 22.98 -14.53 13.81
C PRO A 19 22.42 -14.33 15.22
N ASP A 20 23.04 -13.53 16.09
CA ASP A 20 22.64 -13.40 17.50
C ASP A 20 22.55 -11.94 17.97
N ILE A 21 21.46 -11.24 17.62
CA ILE A 21 21.06 -10.01 18.31
C ILE A 21 19.56 -10.06 18.63
N GLN A 22 19.24 -10.77 19.71
CA GLN A 22 18.01 -10.54 20.47
C GLN A 22 18.12 -9.20 21.22
N SER A 23 17.69 -8.11 20.59
CA SER A 23 17.24 -6.90 21.32
C SER A 23 16.41 -5.95 20.45
N ASP A 24 15.43 -6.47 19.70
CA ASP A 24 14.46 -5.64 18.98
C ASP A 24 13.28 -5.25 19.89
N ALA A 25 13.57 -4.60 21.02
CA ALA A 25 12.52 -4.05 21.89
C ALA A 25 11.74 -2.87 21.24
N TRP A 26 12.19 -2.41 20.06
CA TRP A 26 11.61 -1.27 19.33
C TRP A 26 11.49 -1.49 17.82
N ALA A 27 11.59 -2.73 17.32
CA ALA A 27 11.14 -3.01 15.97
C ALA A 27 9.63 -2.77 15.93
N LYS A 28 9.18 -1.71 15.24
CA LYS A 28 7.75 -1.53 14.98
C LYS A 28 7.29 -2.82 14.27
N PRO A 29 6.36 -3.59 14.85
CA PRO A 29 5.90 -4.81 14.21
C PRO A 29 5.38 -4.42 12.84
N GLN A 30 6.02 -4.94 11.79
CA GLN A 30 5.58 -4.68 10.42
C GLN A 30 4.11 -5.11 10.35
N ILE A 31 3.23 -4.16 10.02
CA ILE A 31 1.81 -4.43 9.90
C ILE A 31 1.62 -5.07 8.53
N ASN A 32 1.70 -6.40 8.48
CA ASN A 32 1.36 -7.16 7.28
C ASN A 32 -0.17 -7.28 7.21
N MET A 33 -0.83 -6.29 6.62
CA MET A 33 -2.27 -6.29 6.37
C MET A 33 -2.49 -6.11 4.87
N PRO A 34 -2.32 -7.16 4.05
CA PRO A 34 -2.26 -7.05 2.58
C PRO A 34 -3.54 -6.48 1.97
N LEU A 35 -4.70 -6.71 2.62
CA LEU A 35 -5.98 -6.20 2.15
C LEU A 35 -6.21 -4.71 2.48
N ALA A 36 -5.36 -4.11 3.32
CA ALA A 36 -5.39 -2.69 3.64
C ALA A 36 -4.62 -1.90 2.58
N GLY A 37 -5.33 -1.40 1.56
CA GLY A 37 -4.71 -0.65 0.47
C GLY A 37 -5.63 -0.27 -0.69
N GLY A 38 -6.94 -0.42 -0.51
CA GLY A 38 -7.93 -0.14 -1.55
C GLY A 38 -8.12 -1.26 -2.57
N LEU A 39 -7.64 -2.48 -2.28
CA LEU A 39 -7.92 -3.66 -3.11
C LEU A 39 -9.41 -4.04 -3.05
N PHE A 40 -10.01 -3.92 -1.86
CA PHE A 40 -11.43 -4.19 -1.64
C PHE A 40 -12.18 -2.91 -1.30
N THR A 41 -13.43 -2.87 -1.75
CA THR A 41 -14.38 -1.80 -1.43
C THR A 41 -15.55 -2.37 -0.63
N CYS A 42 -16.12 -1.54 0.23
CA CYS A 42 -17.34 -1.84 0.95
C CYS A 42 -18.51 -1.85 -0.02
N GLN A 43 -19.22 -2.97 -0.10
CA GLN A 43 -20.38 -3.08 -0.98
C GLN A 43 -21.54 -2.13 -0.61
N HIS A 44 -21.65 -1.72 0.67
CA HIS A 44 -22.72 -0.82 1.12
C HIS A 44 -22.49 0.64 0.74
N CYS A 45 -21.27 1.16 0.83
CA CYS A 45 -20.99 2.60 0.60
C CYS A 45 -19.88 2.90 -0.40
N GLY A 46 -19.24 1.88 -0.99
CA GLY A 46 -18.14 2.04 -1.94
C GLY A 46 -16.81 2.50 -1.35
N ALA A 47 -16.76 2.85 -0.06
CA ALA A 47 -15.52 3.22 0.62
C ALA A 47 -14.55 2.03 0.66
N PHE A 48 -13.24 2.30 0.66
CA PHE A 48 -12.24 1.24 0.75
C PHE A 48 -12.33 0.46 2.07
N ILE A 49 -11.84 -0.78 2.05
CA ILE A 49 -11.57 -1.53 3.27
C ILE A 49 -10.22 -1.09 3.84
N THR A 50 -10.16 -0.92 5.16
CA THR A 50 -8.96 -0.54 5.91
C THR A 50 -8.63 -1.57 6.99
N GLY A 51 -7.36 -1.65 7.36
CA GLY A 51 -6.85 -2.50 8.42
C GLY A 51 -6.81 -1.78 9.77
N GLU A 52 -7.10 -2.52 10.84
CA GLU A 52 -7.04 -2.06 12.23
C GLU A 52 -6.37 -3.12 13.12
N ARG A 53 -5.34 -2.71 13.87
CA ARG A 53 -4.66 -3.57 14.85
C ARG A 53 -4.99 -3.14 16.27
N ILE A 54 -5.62 -4.02 17.04
CA ILE A 54 -6.05 -3.76 18.42
C ILE A 54 -5.23 -4.61 19.39
N LYS A 55 -4.53 -3.97 20.33
CA LYS A 55 -3.85 -4.63 21.44
C LYS A 55 -4.78 -4.79 22.64
N ARG A 56 -5.00 -6.02 23.10
CA ARG A 56 -5.77 -6.34 24.31
C ARG A 56 -4.85 -6.85 25.41
N LYS A 57 -5.01 -6.31 26.63
CA LYS A 57 -4.27 -6.80 27.81
C LYS A 57 -4.86 -8.13 28.27
N LEU A 58 -3.99 -9.10 28.50
CA LEU A 58 -4.35 -10.39 29.08
C LEU A 58 -4.32 -10.29 30.61
N LYS A 59 -5.09 -11.15 31.28
CA LYS A 59 -5.14 -11.20 32.76
C LYS A 59 -3.76 -11.45 33.39
N GLY A 60 -2.86 -12.14 32.69
CA GLY A 60 -1.48 -12.42 33.13
C GLY A 60 -0.43 -11.36 32.76
N GLY A 61 -0.83 -10.14 32.41
CA GLY A 61 0.11 -9.03 32.12
C GLY A 61 0.66 -8.99 30.69
N GLY A 62 0.52 -10.06 29.91
CA GLY A 62 0.82 -10.07 28.47
C GLY A 62 -0.17 -9.24 27.63
N GLY A 63 0.19 -8.93 26.38
CA GLY A 63 -0.71 -8.27 25.44
C GLY A 63 -0.93 -9.15 24.20
N ARG A 64 -2.18 -9.35 23.78
CA ARG A 64 -2.51 -10.03 22.53
C ARG A 64 -2.87 -8.99 21.46
N LEU A 65 -2.26 -9.13 20.28
CA LEU A 65 -2.58 -8.33 19.11
C LEU A 65 -3.68 -9.03 18.32
N HIS A 66 -4.57 -8.23 17.75
CA HIS A 66 -5.64 -8.69 16.89
C HIS A 66 -5.75 -7.79 15.69
N ASP A 67 -5.74 -8.40 14.52
CA ASP A 67 -5.88 -7.74 13.24
C ASP A 67 -7.31 -7.85 12.75
N TYR A 68 -7.80 -6.75 12.20
CA TYR A 68 -9.16 -6.65 11.70
C TYR A 68 -9.22 -5.84 10.42
N TYR A 69 -10.23 -6.14 9.62
CA TYR A 69 -10.61 -5.35 8.47
C TYR A 69 -12.00 -4.74 8.69
N ARG A 70 -12.14 -3.47 8.31
CA ARG A 70 -13.41 -2.75 8.39
C ARG A 70 -13.58 -1.77 7.23
N CYS A 71 -14.82 -1.35 6.99
CA CYS A 71 -15.12 -0.23 6.11
C CYS A 71 -14.39 1.04 6.59
N ALA A 72 -13.72 1.75 5.68
CA ALA A 72 -13.01 3.00 5.98
C ALA A 72 -13.94 4.22 6.15
N ASN A 73 -15.25 4.06 5.92
CA ASN A 73 -16.19 5.14 6.17
C ASN A 73 -16.26 5.44 7.69
N ASN A 74 -15.84 6.66 8.05
CA ASN A 74 -15.87 7.16 9.43
C ASN A 74 -17.22 7.77 9.80
N TYR A 75 -18.06 8.07 8.81
CA TYR A 75 -19.40 8.66 8.99
C TYR A 75 -20.44 7.82 8.23
N PRO A 76 -20.64 6.55 8.63
CA PRO A 76 -21.70 5.71 8.09
C PRO A 76 -23.09 6.29 8.38
N THR A 77 -24.04 6.04 7.48
CA THR A 77 -25.48 6.22 7.76
C THR A 77 -25.95 5.16 8.75
N ASP A 78 -27.09 5.39 9.40
CA ASP A 78 -27.63 4.47 10.42
C ASP A 78 -27.90 3.05 9.89
N ASP A 79 -28.20 2.92 8.59
CA ASP A 79 -28.42 1.64 7.92
C ASP A 79 -27.12 0.92 7.52
N HIS A 80 -25.96 1.57 7.66
CA HIS A 80 -24.69 0.95 7.28
C HIS A 80 -24.24 -0.04 8.37
N PRO A 81 -23.97 -1.31 8.01
CA PRO A 81 -23.63 -2.29 9.01
C PRO A 81 -22.24 -2.02 9.61
N SER A 82 -22.13 -2.19 10.92
CA SER A 82 -20.87 -2.05 11.67
C SER A 82 -20.13 -3.38 11.73
N VAL A 83 -19.67 -3.84 10.57
CA VAL A 83 -18.93 -5.10 10.45
C VAL A 83 -17.43 -4.86 10.65
N ARG A 84 -16.81 -5.70 11.47
CA ARG A 84 -15.36 -5.77 11.65
C ARG A 84 -14.94 -7.23 11.57
N TRP A 85 -14.31 -7.60 10.47
CA TRP A 85 -13.83 -8.97 10.24
C TRP A 85 -12.48 -9.18 10.93
N ARG A 86 -12.24 -10.38 11.45
CA ARG A 86 -10.90 -10.80 11.84
C ARG A 86 -10.04 -10.93 10.59
N GLY A 87 -8.75 -10.55 10.70
CA GLY A 87 -7.79 -10.64 9.60
C GLY A 87 -7.75 -12.05 9.02
N ASP A 88 -7.36 -13.01 9.86
CA ASP A 88 -7.23 -14.43 9.50
C ASP A 88 -8.52 -14.99 8.86
N ASP A 89 -9.69 -14.79 9.49
CA ASP A 89 -10.96 -15.29 8.97
C ASP A 89 -11.31 -14.72 7.58
N LEU A 90 -11.02 -13.43 7.34
CA LEU A 90 -11.30 -12.80 6.05
C LEU A 90 -10.31 -13.28 4.98
N GLU A 91 -9.04 -13.40 5.32
CA GLU A 91 -8.00 -13.89 4.41
C GLU A 91 -8.27 -15.34 4.01
N ASP A 92 -8.63 -16.20 4.96
CA ASP A 92 -9.00 -17.60 4.70
C ASP A 92 -10.23 -17.69 3.78
N ALA A 93 -11.24 -16.85 4.01
CA ALA A 93 -12.43 -16.82 3.15
C ALA A 93 -12.09 -16.39 1.70
N ILE A 94 -11.18 -15.43 1.53
CA ILE A 94 -10.70 -15.00 0.21
C ILE A 94 -9.92 -16.11 -0.47
N VAL A 95 -9.02 -16.79 0.25
CA VAL A 95 -8.25 -17.92 -0.29
C VAL A 95 -9.21 -19.03 -0.73
N ALA A 96 -10.19 -19.39 0.10
CA ALA A 96 -11.19 -20.39 -0.24
C ALA A 96 -12.00 -20.02 -1.49
N ASP A 97 -12.38 -18.75 -1.65
CA ASP A 97 -13.07 -18.27 -2.86
C ASP A 97 -12.16 -18.36 -4.10
N LEU A 98 -10.89 -17.95 -3.98
CA LEU A 98 -9.90 -18.04 -5.06
C LEU A 98 -9.57 -19.50 -5.45
N GLU A 99 -9.67 -20.44 -4.52
CA GLU A 99 -9.51 -21.86 -4.84
C GLU A 99 -10.62 -22.37 -5.78
N THR A 100 -11.82 -21.78 -5.74
CA THR A 100 -12.92 -22.20 -6.62
C THR A 100 -12.68 -21.87 -8.09
N ILE A 101 -11.87 -20.84 -8.37
CA ILE A 101 -11.51 -20.42 -9.74
C ILE A 101 -10.17 -21.02 -10.20
N ARG A 102 -9.54 -21.88 -9.39
CA ARG A 102 -8.25 -22.49 -9.71
C ARG A 102 -8.37 -23.39 -10.93
N ILE A 103 -7.51 -23.18 -11.93
CA ILE A 103 -7.40 -24.08 -13.08
C ILE A 103 -6.76 -25.40 -12.60
N PRO A 104 -7.47 -26.55 -12.68
CA PRO A 104 -7.00 -27.79 -12.08
C PRO A 104 -5.93 -28.51 -12.93
N ASP A 105 -5.97 -28.34 -14.25
CA ASP A 105 -5.01 -28.94 -15.17
C ASP A 105 -3.71 -28.11 -15.19
N GLY A 106 -2.61 -28.75 -14.80
CA GLY A 106 -1.29 -28.13 -14.69
C GLY A 106 -0.75 -27.65 -16.03
N GLU A 107 -0.99 -28.40 -17.11
CA GLU A 107 -0.51 -28.02 -18.45
C GLU A 107 -1.28 -26.79 -18.97
N LEU A 108 -2.61 -26.80 -18.82
CA LEU A 108 -3.45 -25.65 -19.14
C LEU A 108 -3.12 -24.41 -18.30
N ALA A 109 -2.89 -24.59 -17.00
CA ALA A 109 -2.50 -23.50 -16.11
C ALA A 109 -1.15 -22.90 -16.50
N GLU A 110 -0.17 -23.73 -16.88
CA GLU A 110 1.13 -23.26 -17.34
C GLU A 110 1.01 -22.50 -18.67
N TRP A 111 0.31 -23.06 -19.66
CA TRP A 111 0.04 -22.38 -20.92
C TRP A 111 -0.68 -21.03 -20.72
N PHE A 112 -1.68 -20.98 -19.84
CA PHE A 112 -2.40 -19.76 -19.53
C PHE A 112 -1.49 -18.69 -18.92
N ASN A 113 -0.65 -19.07 -17.97
CA ASN A 113 0.35 -18.18 -17.37
C ASN A 113 1.35 -17.66 -18.40
N GLN A 114 1.90 -18.54 -19.25
CA GLN A 114 2.82 -18.13 -20.32
C GLN A 114 2.15 -17.17 -21.30
N THR A 115 0.88 -17.42 -21.65
CA THR A 115 0.10 -16.56 -22.54
C THR A 115 -0.16 -15.18 -21.93
N LEU A 116 -0.54 -15.12 -20.64
CA LEU A 116 -0.69 -13.85 -19.92
C LEU A 116 0.63 -13.08 -19.87
N GLN A 117 1.74 -13.74 -19.53
CA GLN A 117 3.06 -13.10 -19.50
C GLN A 117 3.44 -12.53 -20.87
N ALA A 118 3.22 -13.29 -21.95
CA ALA A 118 3.50 -12.84 -23.31
C ALA A 118 2.62 -11.63 -23.70
N ALA A 119 1.33 -11.66 -23.37
CA ALA A 119 0.39 -10.58 -23.68
C ALA A 119 0.77 -9.26 -23.00
N PHE A 120 1.26 -9.32 -21.76
CA PHE A 120 1.59 -8.12 -20.97
C PHE A 120 3.07 -7.70 -21.02
N LYS A 121 3.95 -8.49 -21.65
CA LYS A 121 5.40 -8.26 -21.72
C LYS A 121 5.77 -6.83 -22.16
N ASN A 122 5.05 -6.29 -23.14
CA ASN A 122 5.33 -4.97 -23.70
C ASN A 122 4.46 -3.85 -23.11
N THR A 123 3.41 -4.19 -22.35
CA THR A 123 2.49 -3.20 -21.80
C THR A 123 3.15 -2.35 -20.72
N SER A 124 4.03 -2.96 -19.91
CA SER A 124 4.79 -2.25 -18.87
C SER A 124 5.75 -1.21 -19.44
N GLU A 125 6.46 -1.55 -20.52
CA GLU A 125 7.34 -0.63 -21.24
C GLU A 125 6.55 0.50 -21.90
N VAL A 126 5.45 0.17 -22.60
CA VAL A 126 4.59 1.18 -23.22
C VAL A 126 4.01 2.15 -22.18
N GLN A 127 3.53 1.64 -21.04
CA GLN A 127 3.04 2.49 -19.95
C GLN A 127 4.15 3.34 -19.32
N ARG A 128 5.37 2.80 -19.19
CA ARG A 128 6.53 3.57 -18.71
C ARG A 128 6.86 4.71 -19.67
N GLN A 129 6.88 4.45 -20.97
CA GLN A 129 7.13 5.48 -21.99
C GLN A 129 6.03 6.54 -22.02
N GLN A 130 4.76 6.14 -21.85
CA GLN A 130 3.64 7.08 -21.70
C GLN A 130 3.81 7.96 -20.47
N ARG A 131 4.15 7.41 -19.30
CA ARG A 131 4.40 8.20 -18.07
C ARG A 131 5.55 9.20 -18.26
N LEU A 132 6.64 8.79 -18.89
CA LEU A 132 7.78 9.67 -19.18
C LEU A 132 7.37 10.82 -20.12
N THR A 133 6.59 10.51 -21.15
CA THR A 133 6.08 11.49 -22.13
C THR A 133 5.13 12.49 -21.46
N LEU A 134 4.20 12.03 -20.63
CA LEU A 134 3.28 12.89 -19.88
C LEU A 134 4.03 13.78 -18.88
N LYS A 135 5.04 13.24 -18.20
CA LYS A 135 5.90 14.02 -17.29
C LYS A 135 6.66 15.12 -18.04
N LYS A 136 7.19 14.82 -19.23
CA LYS A 136 7.84 15.81 -20.10
C LYS A 136 6.86 16.93 -20.50
N ARG A 137 5.68 16.57 -21.00
CA ARG A 137 4.66 17.55 -21.42
C ARG A 137 4.21 18.46 -20.28
N THR A 138 3.98 17.90 -19.09
CA THR A 138 3.60 18.69 -17.91
C THR A 138 4.69 19.66 -17.48
N THR A 139 5.97 19.26 -17.56
CA THR A 139 7.09 20.18 -17.30
C THR A 139 7.19 21.29 -18.34
N GLU A 140 6.98 20.98 -19.62
CA GLU A 140 6.98 21.96 -20.71
C GLU A 140 5.84 22.96 -20.54
N SER A 141 4.61 22.50 -20.31
CA SER A 141 3.46 23.37 -20.07
C SER A 141 3.69 24.29 -18.86
N ARG A 142 4.19 23.76 -17.74
CA ARG A 142 4.51 24.56 -16.54
C ARG A 142 5.60 25.60 -16.82
N ALA A 143 6.60 25.27 -17.63
CA ALA A 143 7.66 26.20 -18.01
C ALA A 143 7.12 27.33 -18.92
N THR A 144 6.25 27.01 -19.87
CA THR A 144 5.62 28.00 -20.77
C THR A 144 4.69 28.96 -20.03
N THR A 145 3.93 28.48 -19.04
CA THR A 145 3.08 29.36 -18.21
C THR A 145 3.92 30.31 -17.35
N GLY A 146 5.14 29.94 -16.95
CA GLY A 146 6.04 30.79 -16.18
C GLY A 146 6.87 31.78 -16.99
N THR A 147 7.00 31.62 -18.31
CA THR A 147 7.68 32.58 -19.20
C THR A 147 6.73 33.61 -19.80
N ALA A 148 5.43 33.31 -19.92
CA ALA A 148 4.43 34.26 -20.41
C ALA A 148 4.18 35.46 -19.47
N ASP A 149 4.58 35.37 -18.20
CA ASP A 149 4.30 36.39 -17.16
C ASP A 149 5.45 37.42 -16.97
N ARG A 150 6.54 37.33 -17.76
CA ARG A 150 7.71 38.25 -17.67
C ARG A 150 7.80 39.29 -18.78
N GLY A 151 6.72 39.53 -19.52
CA GLY A 151 6.75 40.28 -20.77
C GLY A 151 5.70 41.38 -20.92
N THR A 152 5.28 42.08 -19.85
CA THR A 152 4.42 43.27 -19.99
C THR A 152 4.54 44.22 -18.80
N SER A 153 5.67 44.95 -18.71
CA SER A 153 5.70 46.24 -17.99
C SER A 153 5.95 47.34 -19.01
N TYR A 154 4.88 48.00 -19.44
CA TYR A 154 4.92 49.19 -20.30
C TYR A 154 5.61 50.35 -19.58
N ALA A 155 6.40 51.08 -20.36
CA ALA A 155 6.92 52.40 -20.06
C ALA A 155 5.79 53.38 -19.64
N ARG A 156 6.07 54.18 -18.63
CA ARG A 156 5.42 55.47 -18.33
C ARG A 156 6.49 56.46 -17.90
#